data_AF-A0A2K4W2A3-F1
#
_entry.id   AF-A0A2K4W2A3-F1
#
_cell.length_a   1.000
_cell.length_b   1.000
_cell.length_c   1.000
_cell.angle_alpha   90.00
_cell.angle_beta   90.00
_cell.angle_gamma   90.00
#
_symmetry.space_group_name_H-M   'P 1'
#
loop_
_entity.id
_entity.type
_entity.pdbx_description
1 polymer ?
#
loop_
_entity_poly.entity_id
_entity_poly.type
_entity_poly.pdbx_seq_one_letter_code
_entity_poly.pdbx_strand_id
1 'polypeptide(L)'
;MARHGQNQSEGMGVVWIVLIALPIAFGWMFWQRWHGTISYWALKWVWYQLAVFDWPFMPDVVREWRAQAAGMAMYPSRVSFPTLLSMLNKAGYFYSFIPLVIIARGFMAAHRHPMNKTRRKVTVETLPWIMSKHSPAIIPSLYYGNPQTLLLNDDPVEHRSAAHPEEWALEQGLIVNHKLDRERCGQLMIEFLGKPVTSLEELSPTERAMFAVFGARLFSDGKDIRAAQQLLDDLNRSCHTGTFEGKKGYPNLGLTDAAFKKYSAHPDAQAWLRKHPYPRTMLFAMHKLASKSGKLPSSQFRWLKGMDRNLFYALNIGLRKAPFLEQCAVFTQMQWEEFAENVGYRLTEPCIEDAIDGVEKYLAKLGLVARQGEPQ
;
A
#
# COMPACT_ATOMS: atom_id res chain seq x y z
N MET A 1 -32.74 8.27 -32.72
CA MET A 1 -31.32 8.28 -33.12
C MET A 1 -30.94 7.01 -33.88
N ALA A 2 -31.52 6.75 -35.06
CA ALA A 2 -31.28 5.49 -35.81
C ALA A 2 -31.04 5.68 -37.31
N ARG A 3 -30.77 6.91 -37.78
CA ARG A 3 -30.60 7.23 -39.21
C ARG A 3 -29.17 7.56 -39.65
N HIS A 4 -28.17 7.48 -38.76
CA HIS A 4 -26.77 7.81 -39.09
C HIS A 4 -25.85 6.60 -39.34
N GLY A 5 -26.37 5.36 -39.29
CA GLY A 5 -25.57 4.15 -39.47
C GLY A 5 -25.53 3.57 -40.89
N GLN A 6 -26.46 3.94 -41.78
CA GLN A 6 -26.60 3.28 -43.09
C GLN A 6 -25.72 3.86 -44.22
N ASN A 7 -25.42 5.17 -44.22
CA ASN A 7 -24.62 5.77 -45.29
C ASN A 7 -23.09 5.56 -45.16
N GLN A 8 -22.57 5.24 -43.96
CA GLN A 8 -21.14 4.96 -43.79
C GLN A 8 -20.75 3.54 -44.24
N SER A 9 -21.68 2.58 -44.21
CA SER A 9 -21.40 1.20 -44.64
C SER A 9 -21.29 1.07 -46.16
N GLU A 10 -22.07 1.83 -46.94
CA GLU A 10 -22.02 1.77 -48.41
C GLU A 10 -20.72 2.38 -48.97
N GLY A 11 -20.24 3.50 -48.40
CA GLY A 11 -18.96 4.11 -48.79
C GLY A 11 -17.75 3.24 -48.44
N MET A 12 -17.76 2.58 -47.28
CA MET A 12 -16.70 1.65 -46.88
C MET A 12 -16.68 0.39 -47.77
N GLY A 13 -17.84 -0.13 -48.19
CA GLY A 13 -17.94 -1.27 -49.09
C GLY A 13 -17.24 -1.04 -50.44
N VAL A 14 -17.46 0.14 -51.04
CA VAL A 14 -16.79 0.53 -52.30
C VAL A 14 -15.27 0.66 -52.10
N VAL A 15 -14.82 1.23 -50.98
CA VAL A 15 -13.39 1.34 -50.65
C VAL A 15 -12.74 -0.05 -50.53
N TRP A 16 -13.40 -1.01 -49.86
CA TRP A 16 -12.90 -2.39 -49.79
C TRP A 16 -12.85 -3.07 -51.15
N ILE A 17 -13.87 -2.88 -51.99
CA ILE A 17 -13.88 -3.43 -53.35
C ILE A 17 -12.72 -2.86 -54.17
N VAL A 18 -12.49 -1.54 -54.12
CA VAL A 18 -11.37 -0.89 -54.82
C VAL A 18 -10.01 -1.35 -54.27
N LEU A 19 -9.87 -1.46 -52.94
CA LEU A 19 -8.66 -1.95 -52.28
C LEU A 19 -8.32 -3.40 -52.62
N ILE A 20 -9.32 -4.23 -52.94
CA ILE A 20 -9.12 -5.63 -53.36
C ILE A 20 -8.90 -5.71 -54.88
N ALA A 21 -9.67 -4.94 -55.66
CA ALA A 21 -9.62 -4.96 -57.12
C ALA A 21 -8.28 -4.41 -57.66
N LEU A 22 -7.72 -3.37 -57.03
CA LEU A 22 -6.44 -2.78 -57.44
C LEU A 22 -5.28 -3.80 -57.39
N PRO A 23 -4.99 -4.49 -56.26
CA PRO A 23 -3.97 -5.54 -56.20
C PRO A 23 -4.19 -6.69 -57.17
N ILE A 24 -5.44 -7.08 -57.41
CA ILE A 24 -5.76 -8.16 -58.37
C ILE A 24 -5.43 -7.69 -59.80
N ALA A 25 -5.84 -6.48 -60.19
CA ALA A 25 -5.57 -5.91 -61.50
C ALA A 25 -4.06 -5.71 -61.72
N PHE A 26 -3.36 -5.14 -60.73
CA PHE A 26 -1.90 -5.01 -60.77
C PHE A 26 -1.22 -6.38 -60.83
N GLY A 27 -1.63 -7.35 -60.00
CA GLY A 27 -1.09 -8.70 -59.98
C GLY A 27 -1.25 -9.42 -61.31
N TRP A 28 -2.41 -9.28 -61.95
CA TRP A 28 -2.66 -9.81 -63.29
C TRP A 28 -1.77 -9.13 -64.35
N MET A 29 -1.64 -7.80 -64.29
CA MET A 29 -0.77 -7.04 -65.20
C MET A 29 0.72 -7.42 -65.04
N PHE A 30 1.21 -7.55 -63.81
CA PHE A 30 2.57 -8.00 -63.51
C PHE A 30 2.81 -9.43 -64.00
N TRP A 31 1.83 -10.32 -63.82
CA TRP A 31 1.90 -11.67 -64.35
C TRP A 31 2.04 -11.65 -65.87
N GLN A 32 1.16 -10.94 -66.60
CA GLN A 32 1.21 -10.89 -68.07
C GLN A 32 2.56 -10.39 -68.62
N ARG A 33 3.19 -9.43 -67.95
CA ARG A 33 4.41 -8.78 -68.46
C ARG A 33 5.72 -9.43 -67.98
N TRP A 34 5.71 -10.13 -66.85
CA TRP A 34 6.92 -10.66 -66.18
C TRP A 34 6.78 -12.12 -65.70
N HIS A 35 5.81 -12.91 -66.21
CA HIS A 35 5.52 -14.27 -65.69
C HIS A 35 6.75 -15.17 -65.65
N GLY A 36 7.62 -15.11 -66.68
CA GLY A 36 8.83 -15.93 -66.74
C GLY A 36 9.82 -15.58 -65.63
N THR A 37 10.03 -14.29 -65.36
CA THR A 37 10.91 -13.82 -64.29
C THR A 37 10.34 -14.17 -62.91
N ILE A 38 9.04 -13.94 -62.70
CA ILE A 38 8.35 -14.26 -61.44
C ILE A 38 8.41 -15.76 -61.16
N SER A 39 8.11 -16.58 -62.16
CA SER A 39 8.14 -18.05 -62.05
C SER A 39 9.55 -18.56 -61.74
N TYR A 40 10.59 -18.02 -62.39
CA TYR A 40 11.97 -18.40 -62.10
C TYR A 40 12.36 -18.11 -60.65
N TRP A 41 12.12 -16.88 -60.17
CA TRP A 41 12.49 -16.51 -58.81
C TRP A 41 11.67 -17.23 -57.74
N ALA A 42 10.37 -17.44 -57.99
CA ALA A 42 9.51 -18.22 -57.10
C ALA A 42 9.96 -19.70 -57.02
N LEU A 43 10.31 -20.32 -58.14
CA LEU A 43 10.81 -21.71 -58.16
C LEU A 43 12.21 -21.83 -57.53
N LYS A 44 13.09 -20.85 -57.78
CA LYS A 44 14.40 -20.75 -57.11
C LYS A 44 14.23 -20.61 -55.59
N TRP A 45 13.27 -19.81 -55.16
CA TRP A 45 12.93 -19.66 -53.74
C TRP A 45 12.43 -20.98 -53.12
N VAL A 46 11.50 -21.67 -53.79
CA VAL A 46 11.02 -23.00 -53.38
C VAL A 46 12.18 -24.00 -53.29
N TRP A 47 13.10 -23.97 -54.25
CA TRP A 47 14.27 -24.85 -54.25
C TRP A 47 15.16 -24.64 -53.02
N TYR A 48 15.39 -23.38 -52.61
CA TYR A 48 16.13 -23.07 -51.39
C TYR A 48 15.36 -23.45 -50.12
N GLN A 49 14.04 -23.25 -50.10
CA GLN A 49 13.19 -23.65 -48.98
C GLN A 49 13.21 -25.17 -48.76
N LEU A 50 13.05 -25.95 -49.83
CA LEU A 50 13.12 -27.42 -49.77
C LEU A 50 14.52 -27.92 -49.43
N ALA A 51 15.59 -27.19 -49.82
CA ALA A 51 16.96 -27.54 -49.48
C ALA A 51 17.22 -27.58 -47.96
N VAL A 52 16.51 -26.77 -47.16
CA VAL A 52 16.60 -26.80 -45.69
C VAL A 52 16.16 -28.15 -45.13
N PHE A 53 15.26 -28.85 -45.81
CA PHE A 53 14.69 -30.14 -45.40
C PHE A 53 15.25 -31.34 -46.18
N ASP A 54 16.27 -31.13 -47.03
CA ASP A 54 16.93 -32.20 -47.80
C ASP A 54 17.98 -32.93 -46.94
N TRP A 55 17.50 -33.58 -45.89
CA TRP A 55 18.33 -34.32 -44.94
C TRP A 55 18.39 -35.81 -45.31
N PRO A 56 19.46 -36.55 -44.93
CA PRO A 56 19.63 -37.95 -45.32
C PRO A 56 18.49 -38.91 -44.89
N PHE A 57 17.72 -38.53 -43.86
CA PHE A 57 16.63 -39.35 -43.31
C PHE A 57 15.24 -38.91 -43.76
N MET A 58 15.12 -37.82 -44.52
CA MET A 58 13.83 -37.37 -45.05
C MET A 58 13.42 -38.23 -46.26
N PRO A 59 12.11 -38.40 -46.51
CA PRO A 59 11.64 -39.13 -47.69
C PRO A 59 12.17 -38.53 -48.98
N ASP A 60 12.47 -39.38 -49.97
CA ASP A 60 13.00 -38.97 -51.29
C ASP A 60 12.07 -37.99 -52.03
N VAL A 61 10.81 -37.90 -51.60
CA VAL A 61 9.81 -36.92 -52.05
C VAL A 61 10.34 -35.48 -52.02
N VAL A 62 11.14 -35.09 -51.02
CA VAL A 62 11.71 -33.72 -50.95
C VAL A 62 12.71 -33.48 -52.09
N ARG A 63 13.53 -34.49 -52.42
CA ARG A 63 14.51 -34.44 -53.52
C ARG A 63 13.82 -34.44 -54.87
N GLU A 64 12.78 -35.25 -55.02
CA GLU A 64 11.93 -35.25 -56.22
C GLU A 64 11.28 -33.88 -56.46
N TRP A 65 10.70 -33.28 -55.43
CA TRP A 65 10.11 -31.95 -55.50
C TRP A 65 11.15 -30.88 -55.81
N ARG A 66 12.35 -30.98 -55.24
CA ARG A 66 13.46 -30.08 -55.52
C ARG A 66 13.94 -30.21 -56.98
N ALA A 67 14.04 -31.43 -57.50
CA ALA A 67 14.37 -31.70 -58.89
C ALA A 67 13.26 -31.19 -59.85
N GLN A 68 11.99 -31.36 -59.48
CA GLN A 68 10.84 -30.81 -60.21
C GLN A 68 10.89 -29.28 -60.28
N ALA A 69 11.17 -28.59 -59.17
CA ALA A 69 11.36 -27.14 -59.17
C ALA A 69 12.53 -26.70 -60.07
N ALA A 70 13.66 -27.41 -60.02
CA ALA A 70 14.83 -27.12 -60.86
C ALA A 70 14.52 -27.31 -62.35
N GLY A 71 13.82 -28.40 -62.72
CA GLY A 71 13.41 -28.66 -64.10
C GLY A 71 12.43 -27.62 -64.64
N MET A 72 11.47 -27.18 -63.80
CA MET A 72 10.53 -26.10 -64.16
C MET A 72 11.24 -24.73 -64.29
N ALA A 73 12.29 -24.49 -63.50
CA ALA A 73 13.06 -23.26 -63.53
C ALA A 73 13.97 -23.13 -64.78
N MET A 74 14.26 -24.23 -65.49
CA MET A 74 14.98 -24.20 -66.78
C MET A 74 14.12 -23.63 -67.91
N TYR A 75 12.80 -23.78 -67.84
CA TYR A 75 11.84 -23.25 -68.81
C TYR A 75 10.72 -22.46 -68.15
N PRO A 76 11.04 -21.36 -67.44
CA PRO A 76 10.10 -20.67 -66.58
C PRO A 76 8.96 -20.01 -67.36
N SER A 77 9.19 -19.65 -68.64
CA SER A 77 8.15 -19.07 -69.50
C SER A 77 7.02 -20.04 -69.87
N ARG A 78 7.20 -21.36 -69.65
CA ARG A 78 6.22 -22.42 -69.95
C ARG A 78 5.40 -22.86 -68.73
N VAL A 79 5.72 -22.37 -67.54
CA VAL A 79 5.06 -22.77 -66.30
C VAL A 79 3.73 -22.04 -66.15
N SER A 80 2.63 -22.79 -65.99
CA SER A 80 1.31 -22.22 -65.73
C SER A 80 1.16 -21.77 -64.27
N PHE A 81 0.31 -20.79 -64.01
CA PHE A 81 0.07 -20.27 -62.65
C PHE A 81 -0.37 -21.37 -61.64
N PRO A 82 -1.31 -22.28 -61.97
CA PRO A 82 -1.69 -23.37 -61.06
C PRO A 82 -0.53 -24.33 -60.75
N THR A 83 0.32 -24.61 -61.73
CA THR A 83 1.52 -25.44 -61.53
C THR A 83 2.52 -24.74 -60.61
N LEU A 84 2.76 -23.45 -60.80
CA LEU A 84 3.62 -22.66 -59.91
C LEU A 84 3.10 -22.63 -58.47
N LEU A 85 1.78 -22.38 -58.30
CA LEU A 85 1.14 -22.31 -57.00
C LEU A 85 1.18 -23.67 -56.26
N SER A 86 0.97 -24.78 -56.98
CA SER A 86 1.07 -26.11 -56.35
C SER A 86 2.50 -26.40 -55.87
N MET A 87 3.53 -25.96 -56.61
CA MET A 87 4.92 -26.11 -56.22
C MET A 87 5.28 -25.24 -54.99
N LEU A 88 4.73 -24.01 -54.92
CA LEU A 88 4.84 -23.14 -53.74
C LEU A 88 4.15 -23.75 -52.51
N ASN A 89 2.96 -24.32 -52.68
CA ASN A 89 2.23 -24.98 -51.59
C ASN A 89 2.98 -26.19 -51.03
N LYS A 90 3.64 -26.98 -51.87
CA LYS A 90 4.49 -28.10 -51.43
C LYS A 90 5.59 -27.66 -50.47
N ALA A 91 6.26 -26.54 -50.76
CA ALA A 91 7.24 -25.96 -49.84
C ALA A 91 6.56 -25.36 -48.59
N GLY A 92 5.39 -24.73 -48.77
CA GLY A 92 4.61 -24.12 -47.68
C GLY A 92 4.18 -25.10 -46.58
N TYR A 93 3.90 -26.37 -46.90
CA TYR A 93 3.51 -27.37 -45.91
C TYR A 93 4.55 -27.54 -44.79
N PHE A 94 5.84 -27.51 -45.13
CA PHE A 94 6.92 -27.62 -44.15
C PHE A 94 6.99 -26.45 -43.17
N TYR A 95 6.49 -25.27 -43.54
CA TYR A 95 6.51 -24.07 -42.71
C TYR A 95 5.16 -23.76 -42.05
N SER A 96 4.16 -24.63 -42.24
CA SER A 96 2.81 -24.46 -41.67
C SER A 96 2.80 -24.39 -40.14
N PHE A 97 3.83 -24.94 -39.47
CA PHE A 97 3.97 -24.85 -38.02
C PHE A 97 4.28 -23.42 -37.53
N ILE A 98 4.92 -22.57 -38.32
CA ILE A 98 5.26 -21.19 -37.92
C ILE A 98 4.01 -20.37 -37.58
N PRO A 99 3.00 -20.23 -38.47
CA PRO A 99 1.78 -19.51 -38.13
C PRO A 99 1.03 -20.18 -36.97
N LEU A 100 1.03 -21.52 -36.86
CA LEU A 100 0.42 -22.22 -35.72
C LEU A 100 1.10 -21.86 -34.38
N VAL A 101 2.43 -21.78 -34.35
CA VAL A 101 3.18 -21.34 -33.16
C VAL A 101 2.89 -19.88 -32.82
N ILE A 102 2.81 -19.00 -33.82
CA ILE A 102 2.46 -17.59 -33.61
C ILE A 102 1.04 -17.47 -33.04
N ILE A 103 0.07 -18.21 -33.60
CA ILE A 103 -1.32 -18.23 -33.11
C ILE A 103 -1.38 -18.77 -31.68
N ALA A 104 -0.72 -19.89 -31.39
CA ALA A 104 -0.67 -20.47 -30.05
C ALA A 104 -0.05 -19.50 -29.04
N ARG A 105 1.05 -18.83 -29.41
CA ARG A 105 1.70 -17.82 -28.57
C ARG A 105 0.80 -16.61 -28.35
N GLY A 106 0.12 -16.11 -29.38
CA GLY A 106 -0.84 -15.02 -29.29
C GLY A 106 -2.01 -15.37 -28.35
N PHE A 107 -2.56 -16.57 -28.50
CA PHE A 107 -3.63 -17.08 -27.64
C PHE A 107 -3.20 -17.18 -26.18
N MET A 108 -2.02 -17.75 -25.92
CA MET A 108 -1.45 -17.84 -24.57
C MET A 108 -1.17 -16.46 -23.97
N ALA A 109 -0.62 -15.53 -24.75
CA ALA A 109 -0.34 -14.17 -24.32
C ALA A 109 -1.64 -13.41 -23.96
N ALA A 110 -2.68 -13.54 -24.79
CA ALA A 110 -3.99 -12.96 -24.54
C ALA A 110 -4.63 -13.54 -23.26
N HIS A 111 -4.57 -14.85 -23.05
CA HIS A 111 -5.13 -15.47 -21.84
C HIS A 111 -4.36 -15.12 -20.56
N ARG A 112 -3.02 -14.99 -20.65
CA ARG A 112 -2.17 -14.59 -19.52
C ARG A 112 -2.14 -13.08 -19.28
N HIS A 113 -2.80 -12.29 -20.14
CA HIS A 113 -2.76 -10.84 -20.08
C HIS A 113 -3.28 -10.32 -18.73
N PRO A 114 -2.56 -9.41 -18.04
CA PRO A 114 -2.95 -8.90 -16.73
C PRO A 114 -4.37 -8.30 -16.67
N MET A 115 -4.85 -7.67 -17.75
CA MET A 115 -6.22 -7.14 -17.80
C MET A 115 -7.29 -8.22 -17.62
N ASN A 116 -7.01 -9.47 -18.01
CA ASN A 116 -7.95 -10.59 -17.83
C ASN A 116 -7.93 -11.16 -16.41
N LYS A 117 -6.97 -10.73 -15.55
CA LYS A 117 -6.86 -11.14 -14.14
C LYS A 117 -7.76 -10.31 -13.22
N THR A 118 -8.02 -9.04 -13.53
CA THR A 118 -8.92 -8.17 -12.76
C THR A 118 -10.37 -8.38 -13.16
N ARG A 119 -11.00 -9.43 -12.64
CA ARG A 119 -12.39 -9.81 -12.97
C ARG A 119 -13.47 -9.13 -12.11
N ARG A 120 -13.09 -8.52 -10.98
CA ARG A 120 -14.04 -7.88 -10.06
C ARG A 120 -14.02 -6.37 -10.21
N LYS A 121 -15.20 -5.73 -10.15
CA LYS A 121 -15.32 -4.28 -10.02
C LYS A 121 -14.76 -3.89 -8.66
N VAL A 122 -13.73 -3.05 -8.65
CA VAL A 122 -13.14 -2.48 -7.44
C VAL A 122 -13.73 -1.09 -7.27
N THR A 123 -14.39 -0.86 -6.15
CA THR A 123 -15.06 0.39 -5.79
C THR A 123 -14.43 0.97 -4.52
N VAL A 124 -14.82 2.19 -4.15
CA VAL A 124 -14.31 2.86 -2.93
C VAL A 124 -14.67 2.07 -1.67
N GLU A 125 -15.78 1.34 -1.69
CA GLU A 125 -16.25 0.52 -0.57
C GLU A 125 -15.57 -0.85 -0.53
N THR A 126 -15.22 -1.43 -1.68
CA THR A 126 -14.63 -2.78 -1.73
C THR A 126 -13.11 -2.79 -1.68
N LEU A 127 -12.45 -1.72 -2.14
CA LEU A 127 -10.99 -1.61 -2.16
C LEU A 127 -10.36 -1.70 -0.76
N PRO A 128 -10.86 -1.01 0.28
CA PRO A 128 -10.27 -1.09 1.63
C PRO A 128 -10.31 -2.51 2.20
N TRP A 129 -11.39 -3.27 1.97
CA TRP A 129 -11.49 -4.68 2.36
C TRP A 129 -10.53 -5.59 1.60
N ILE A 130 -10.20 -5.26 0.36
CA ILE A 130 -9.19 -6.00 -0.42
C ILE A 130 -7.78 -5.67 0.09
N MET A 131 -7.52 -4.39 0.35
CA MET A 131 -6.23 -3.90 0.82
C MET A 131 -5.95 -4.34 2.25
N SER A 132 -6.95 -4.58 3.08
CA SER A 132 -6.77 -5.05 4.47
C SER A 132 -5.98 -6.37 4.56
N LYS A 133 -6.04 -7.22 3.53
CA LYS A 133 -5.23 -8.44 3.43
C LYS A 133 -3.73 -8.13 3.38
N HIS A 134 -3.36 -7.05 2.70
CA HIS A 134 -2.00 -6.61 2.46
C HIS A 134 -1.52 -5.54 3.47
N SER A 135 -2.43 -4.73 3.99
CA SER A 135 -2.18 -3.69 4.97
C SER A 135 -3.19 -3.82 6.12
N PRO A 136 -2.89 -4.67 7.12
CA PRO A 136 -3.78 -4.93 8.24
C PRO A 136 -4.16 -3.68 9.04
N ALA A 137 -3.29 -2.68 9.07
CA ALA A 137 -3.51 -1.39 9.75
C ALA A 137 -4.83 -0.68 9.37
N ILE A 138 -5.42 -0.99 8.20
CA ILE A 138 -6.70 -0.44 7.76
C ILE A 138 -7.89 -1.09 8.50
N ILE A 139 -7.75 -2.35 8.93
CA ILE A 139 -8.84 -3.19 9.46
C ILE A 139 -9.66 -2.49 10.54
N PRO A 140 -9.07 -1.88 11.59
CA PRO A 140 -9.86 -1.24 12.65
C PRO A 140 -10.82 -0.17 12.09
N SER A 141 -10.35 0.63 11.14
CA SER A 141 -11.11 1.74 10.57
C SER A 141 -12.31 1.29 9.74
N LEU A 142 -12.31 0.04 9.23
CA LEU A 142 -13.43 -0.53 8.47
C LEU A 142 -14.68 -0.77 9.33
N TYR A 143 -14.52 -0.81 10.66
CA TYR A 143 -15.60 -1.13 11.60
C TYR A 143 -16.18 0.07 12.32
N TYR A 144 -15.52 1.23 12.26
CA TYR A 144 -15.96 2.41 13.02
C TYR A 144 -17.00 3.26 12.30
N GLY A 145 -16.91 3.31 10.96
CA GLY A 145 -17.82 4.08 10.12
C GLY A 145 -19.10 3.33 9.74
N ASN A 146 -19.87 3.95 8.87
CA ASN A 146 -21.05 3.33 8.28
C ASN A 146 -20.65 2.11 7.41
N PRO A 147 -21.25 0.92 7.58
CA PRO A 147 -20.84 -0.29 6.84
C PRO A 147 -20.98 -0.20 5.31
N GLN A 148 -21.87 0.66 4.81
CA GLN A 148 -22.13 0.82 3.39
C GLN A 148 -21.17 1.81 2.75
N THR A 149 -20.87 2.94 3.41
CA THR A 149 -19.99 3.98 2.84
C THR A 149 -18.55 3.88 3.32
N LEU A 150 -18.29 3.14 4.40
CA LEU A 150 -17.03 3.07 5.15
C LEU A 150 -16.55 4.41 5.72
N LEU A 151 -17.37 5.45 5.66
CA LEU A 151 -17.04 6.78 6.18
C LEU A 151 -17.57 6.91 7.61
N LEU A 152 -16.77 7.55 8.46
CA LEU A 152 -17.18 7.97 9.79
C LEU A 152 -17.74 9.39 9.69
N ASN A 153 -19.04 9.50 9.42
CA ASN A 153 -19.73 10.78 9.26
C ASN A 153 -20.26 11.36 10.58
N ASP A 154 -20.24 10.56 11.65
CA ASP A 154 -20.63 10.98 12.99
C ASP A 154 -19.38 11.28 13.83
N ASP A 155 -19.55 11.99 14.95
CA ASP A 155 -18.47 12.33 15.89
C ASP A 155 -18.54 11.55 17.22
N PRO A 156 -18.28 10.22 17.21
CA PRO A 156 -18.35 9.41 18.41
C PRO A 156 -17.21 9.77 19.37
N VAL A 157 -17.50 9.73 20.67
CA VAL A 157 -16.58 10.11 21.76
C VAL A 157 -15.19 9.47 21.62
N GLU A 158 -15.14 8.19 21.27
CA GLU A 158 -13.91 7.39 21.07
C GLU A 158 -13.02 7.87 19.92
N HIS A 159 -13.60 8.54 18.92
CA HIS A 159 -12.89 8.92 17.70
C HIS A 159 -12.89 10.41 17.40
N ARG A 160 -13.40 11.24 18.31
CA ARG A 160 -13.35 12.70 18.21
C ARG A 160 -11.95 13.21 17.91
N SER A 161 -11.87 14.33 17.20
CA SER A 161 -10.62 15.07 17.00
C SER A 161 -9.97 15.47 18.32
N ALA A 162 -8.68 15.79 18.31
CA ALA A 162 -7.98 16.28 19.49
C ALA A 162 -8.63 17.59 19.97
N ALA A 163 -8.74 17.77 21.28
CA ALA A 163 -9.35 18.98 21.84
C ALA A 163 -8.49 20.21 21.52
N HIS A 164 -9.15 21.30 21.14
CA HIS A 164 -8.48 22.60 21.00
C HIS A 164 -8.22 23.22 22.39
N PRO A 165 -7.05 23.86 22.63
CA PRO A 165 -6.73 24.47 23.92
C PRO A 165 -7.80 25.44 24.45
N GLU A 166 -8.39 26.25 23.56
CA GLU A 166 -9.43 27.21 23.88
C GLU A 166 -10.76 26.56 24.28
N GLU A 167 -11.15 25.49 23.59
CA GLU A 167 -12.38 24.74 23.88
C GLU A 167 -12.25 24.06 25.25
N TRP A 168 -11.13 23.38 25.47
CA TRP A 168 -10.86 22.72 26.75
C TRP A 168 -10.76 23.71 27.91
N ALA A 169 -10.10 24.85 27.73
CA ALA A 169 -10.00 25.88 28.77
C ALA A 169 -11.36 26.46 29.14
N LEU A 170 -12.28 26.59 28.17
CA LEU A 170 -13.65 27.00 28.39
C LEU A 170 -14.47 25.92 29.10
N GLU A 171 -14.43 24.68 28.63
CA GLU A 171 -15.14 23.53 29.21
C GLU A 171 -14.77 23.30 30.68
N GLN A 172 -13.48 23.46 31.00
CA GLN A 172 -12.96 23.28 32.35
C GLN A 172 -13.06 24.55 33.21
N GLY A 173 -13.46 25.68 32.62
CA GLY A 173 -13.58 26.96 33.34
C GLY A 173 -12.24 27.46 33.89
N LEU A 174 -11.17 27.36 33.10
CA LEU A 174 -9.80 27.70 33.51
C LEU A 174 -9.46 29.18 33.34
N ILE A 175 -10.30 29.97 32.66
CA ILE A 175 -10.04 31.38 32.39
C ILE A 175 -10.90 32.22 33.33
N VAL A 176 -10.26 32.98 34.21
CA VAL A 176 -10.90 33.89 35.16
C VAL A 176 -10.31 35.29 34.98
N ASN A 177 -11.14 36.29 34.69
CA ASN A 177 -10.71 37.68 34.50
C ASN A 177 -9.53 37.84 33.51
N HIS A 178 -9.61 37.19 32.35
CA HIS A 178 -8.52 37.15 31.36
C HIS A 178 -7.19 36.62 31.88
N LYS A 179 -7.21 35.76 32.92
CA LYS A 179 -6.03 35.05 33.42
C LYS A 179 -6.30 33.56 33.44
N LEU A 180 -5.28 32.76 33.13
CA LEU A 180 -5.33 31.31 33.26
C LEU A 180 -5.15 30.94 34.74
N ASP A 181 -6.05 30.12 35.26
CA ASP A 181 -5.86 29.43 36.53
C ASP A 181 -4.80 28.33 36.35
N ARG A 182 -3.54 28.71 36.63
CA ARG A 182 -2.38 27.84 36.46
C ARG A 182 -2.42 26.61 37.36
N GLU A 183 -2.90 26.76 38.60
CA GLU A 183 -2.94 25.67 39.57
C GLU A 183 -3.93 24.59 39.12
N ARG A 184 -5.16 24.99 38.79
CA ARG A 184 -6.17 24.05 38.30
C ARG A 184 -5.80 23.45 36.95
N CYS A 185 -5.23 24.25 36.05
CA CYS A 185 -4.69 23.74 34.78
C CYS A 185 -3.62 22.67 35.02
N GLY A 186 -2.72 22.90 35.98
CA GLY A 186 -1.69 21.96 36.36
C GLY A 186 -2.25 20.64 36.92
N GLN A 187 -3.23 20.73 37.82
CA GLN A 187 -3.90 19.55 38.38
C GLN A 187 -4.53 18.68 37.29
N LEU A 188 -5.29 19.28 36.36
CA LEU A 188 -5.90 18.55 35.24
C LEU A 188 -4.84 17.96 34.29
N MET A 189 -3.73 18.67 34.08
CA MET A 189 -2.64 18.17 33.24
C MET A 189 -1.92 16.97 33.86
N ILE A 190 -1.78 16.93 35.19
CA ILE A 190 -1.21 15.78 35.90
C ILE A 190 -2.08 14.53 35.71
N GLU A 191 -3.39 14.67 35.60
CA GLU A 191 -4.28 13.53 35.30
C GLU A 191 -3.96 12.88 33.93
N PHE A 192 -3.51 13.67 32.95
CA PHE A 192 -3.06 13.14 31.65
C PHE A 192 -1.79 12.31 31.74
N LEU A 193 -0.93 12.51 32.74
CA LEU A 193 0.25 11.65 32.98
C LEU A 193 -0.15 10.24 33.42
N GLY A 194 -1.27 10.12 34.15
CA GLY A 194 -1.69 8.89 34.79
C GLY A 194 -0.93 8.63 36.09
N LYS A 195 -1.07 7.41 36.63
CA LYS A 195 -0.41 7.01 37.87
C LYS A 195 1.00 6.48 37.58
N PRO A 196 2.03 6.89 38.33
CA PRO A 196 3.34 6.27 38.21
C PRO A 196 3.28 4.83 38.72
N VAL A 197 4.05 3.95 38.09
CA VAL A 197 4.09 2.53 38.43
C VAL A 197 5.47 2.12 38.91
N THR A 198 5.53 1.11 39.78
CA THR A 198 6.80 0.58 40.31
C THR A 198 7.26 -0.68 39.61
N SER A 199 6.32 -1.37 38.96
CA SER A 199 6.54 -2.62 38.25
C SER A 199 5.85 -2.59 36.88
N LEU A 200 6.44 -3.26 35.89
CA LEU A 200 5.87 -3.34 34.53
C LEU A 200 4.57 -4.16 34.50
N GLU A 201 4.37 -5.01 35.49
CA GLU A 201 3.14 -5.77 35.69
C GLU A 201 1.96 -4.88 36.08
N GLU A 202 2.18 -3.65 36.54
CA GLU A 202 1.09 -2.70 36.83
C GLU A 202 0.52 -2.02 35.57
N LEU A 203 1.19 -2.17 34.41
CA LEU A 203 0.73 -1.60 33.14
C LEU A 203 -0.65 -2.14 32.75
N SER A 204 -1.49 -1.25 32.24
CA SER A 204 -2.80 -1.61 31.67
C SER A 204 -2.65 -2.50 30.42
N PRO A 205 -3.70 -3.22 30.00
CA PRO A 205 -3.62 -4.12 28.84
C PRO A 205 -3.15 -3.42 27.55
N THR A 206 -3.60 -2.18 27.30
CA THR A 206 -3.19 -1.37 26.15
C THR A 206 -1.71 -0.98 26.24
N GLU A 207 -1.26 -0.57 27.43
CA GLU A 207 0.14 -0.22 27.69
C GLU A 207 1.07 -1.42 27.55
N ARG A 208 0.68 -2.60 28.06
CA ARG A 208 1.44 -3.86 27.90
C ARG A 208 1.57 -4.26 26.43
N ALA A 209 0.49 -4.12 25.66
CA ALA A 209 0.51 -4.42 24.23
C ALA A 209 1.49 -3.52 23.47
N MET A 210 1.47 -2.21 23.75
CA MET A 210 2.40 -1.27 23.13
C MET A 210 3.84 -1.47 23.63
N PHE A 211 4.03 -1.76 24.92
CA PHE A 211 5.33 -2.12 25.49
C PHE A 211 5.93 -3.34 24.79
N ALA A 212 5.14 -4.39 24.56
CA ALA A 212 5.59 -5.59 23.87
C ALA A 212 6.05 -5.30 22.44
N VAL A 213 5.32 -4.47 21.70
CA VAL A 213 5.68 -4.04 20.34
C VAL A 213 6.97 -3.21 20.33
N PHE A 214 7.11 -2.26 21.26
CA PHE A 214 8.29 -1.40 21.32
C PHE A 214 9.52 -2.14 21.85
N GLY A 215 9.35 -2.97 22.88
CA GLY A 215 10.38 -3.83 23.44
C GLY A 215 10.96 -4.77 22.39
N ALA A 216 10.14 -5.35 21.51
CA ALA A 216 10.60 -6.15 20.38
C ALA A 216 11.50 -5.37 19.40
N ARG A 217 11.29 -4.05 19.25
CA ARG A 217 12.13 -3.21 18.40
C ARG A 217 13.40 -2.73 19.10
N LEU A 218 13.32 -2.49 20.41
CA LEU A 218 14.40 -1.85 21.18
C LEU A 218 15.37 -2.85 21.81
N PHE A 219 14.87 -3.95 22.38
CA PHE A 219 15.66 -4.88 23.21
C PHE A 219 16.24 -6.07 22.44
N SER A 220 16.29 -5.99 21.12
CA SER A 220 16.68 -7.13 20.28
C SER A 220 17.70 -6.78 19.21
N ASP A 221 18.39 -5.64 19.35
CA ASP A 221 19.40 -5.14 18.40
C ASP A 221 18.94 -5.19 16.93
N GLY A 222 17.66 -4.94 16.70
CA GLY A 222 17.03 -4.98 15.38
C GLY A 222 16.63 -6.36 14.84
N LYS A 223 16.98 -7.47 15.53
CA LYS A 223 16.64 -8.84 15.10
C LYS A 223 15.12 -9.08 15.04
N ASP A 224 14.41 -8.54 16.03
CA ASP A 224 12.97 -8.78 16.21
C ASP A 224 12.09 -7.69 15.57
N ILE A 225 12.64 -6.82 14.70
CA ILE A 225 11.83 -5.79 14.00
C ILE A 225 10.69 -6.42 13.18
N ARG A 226 10.96 -7.55 12.52
CA ARG A 226 9.93 -8.29 11.76
C ARG A 226 8.89 -8.91 12.69
N ALA A 227 9.31 -9.43 13.84
CA ALA A 227 8.40 -9.97 14.84
C ALA A 227 7.50 -8.88 15.44
N ALA A 228 8.05 -7.68 15.68
CA ALA A 228 7.28 -6.52 16.12
C ALA A 228 6.22 -6.10 15.09
N GLN A 229 6.57 -6.10 13.80
CA GLN A 229 5.62 -5.81 12.73
C GLN A 229 4.55 -6.90 12.61
N GLN A 230 4.94 -8.17 12.73
CA GLN A 230 4.00 -9.29 12.73
C GLN A 230 3.02 -9.19 13.90
N LEU A 231 3.50 -8.83 15.09
CA LEU A 231 2.65 -8.63 16.26
C LEU A 231 1.62 -7.52 16.05
N LEU A 232 2.02 -6.39 15.44
CA LEU A 232 1.08 -5.32 15.05
C LEU A 232 0.08 -5.79 13.99
N ASP A 233 0.54 -6.55 12.99
CA ASP A 233 -0.32 -7.08 11.94
C ASP A 233 -1.33 -8.09 12.50
N ASP A 234 -0.92 -8.94 13.45
CA ASP A 234 -1.78 -9.91 14.13
C ASP A 234 -2.81 -9.23 15.03
N LEU A 235 -2.41 -8.18 15.78
CA LEU A 235 -3.34 -7.32 16.51
C LEU A 235 -4.39 -6.72 15.57
N ASN A 236 -3.95 -6.12 14.46
CA ASN A 236 -4.87 -5.53 13.49
C ASN A 236 -5.77 -6.58 12.82
N ARG A 237 -5.26 -7.78 12.50
CA ARG A 237 -6.07 -8.88 11.96
C ARG A 237 -7.11 -9.38 12.96
N SER A 238 -6.75 -9.42 14.24
CA SER A 238 -7.68 -9.82 15.30
C SER A 238 -8.86 -8.86 15.46
N CYS A 239 -8.76 -7.62 14.97
CA CYS A 239 -9.87 -6.65 14.99
C CYS A 239 -11.09 -7.09 14.15
N HIS A 240 -10.93 -8.07 13.25
CA HIS A 240 -12.06 -8.64 12.52
C HIS A 240 -13.08 -9.33 13.45
N THR A 241 -12.60 -9.96 14.54
CA THR A 241 -13.41 -10.74 15.47
C THR A 241 -13.43 -10.16 16.88
N GLY A 242 -12.40 -9.41 17.25
CA GLY A 242 -12.27 -8.79 18.56
C GLY A 242 -13.28 -7.65 18.77
N THR A 243 -13.64 -7.49 20.04
CA THR A 243 -14.57 -6.46 20.49
C THR A 243 -14.06 -5.78 21.74
N PHE A 244 -14.45 -4.53 21.93
CA PHE A 244 -14.21 -3.76 23.15
C PHE A 244 -15.51 -3.07 23.52
N GLU A 245 -15.98 -3.26 24.75
CA GLU A 245 -17.27 -2.74 25.22
C GLU A 245 -18.46 -3.06 24.28
N GLY A 246 -18.44 -4.26 23.68
CA GLY A 246 -19.47 -4.71 22.71
C GLY A 246 -19.31 -4.15 21.29
N LYS A 247 -18.35 -3.27 21.02
CA LYS A 247 -18.09 -2.67 19.70
C LYS A 247 -17.03 -3.48 18.94
N LYS A 248 -17.19 -3.61 17.62
CA LYS A 248 -16.25 -4.32 16.73
C LYS A 248 -15.07 -3.43 16.33
N GLY A 249 -14.03 -4.03 15.76
CA GLY A 249 -12.87 -3.29 15.25
C GLY A 249 -11.79 -3.06 16.29
N TYR A 250 -11.77 -3.86 17.35
CA TYR A 250 -10.78 -3.77 18.43
C TYR A 250 -10.01 -5.10 18.56
N PRO A 251 -8.71 -5.05 18.88
CA PRO A 251 -7.86 -6.23 18.84
C PRO A 251 -8.07 -7.13 20.07
N ASN A 252 -7.65 -8.38 19.94
CA ASN A 252 -7.38 -9.24 21.09
C ASN A 252 -5.97 -8.94 21.64
N LEU A 253 -5.90 -8.19 22.75
CA LEU A 253 -4.63 -7.80 23.36
C LEU A 253 -3.82 -8.97 23.95
N GLY A 254 -4.46 -10.10 24.27
CA GLY A 254 -3.79 -11.29 24.80
C GLY A 254 -2.78 -11.91 23.83
N LEU A 255 -2.84 -11.56 22.54
CA LEU A 255 -1.80 -11.92 21.55
C LEU A 255 -0.41 -11.37 21.93
N THR A 256 -0.36 -10.34 22.78
CA THR A 256 0.90 -9.71 23.20
C THR A 256 1.51 -10.31 24.45
N ASP A 257 0.81 -11.19 25.17
CA ASP A 257 1.24 -11.67 26.50
C ASP A 257 2.62 -12.36 26.49
N ALA A 258 2.85 -13.21 25.48
CA ALA A 258 4.13 -13.91 25.32
C ALA A 258 5.28 -12.94 25.02
N ALA A 259 5.04 -11.96 24.15
CA ALA A 259 6.02 -10.93 23.82
C ALA A 259 6.28 -10.01 25.02
N PHE A 260 5.23 -9.59 25.73
CA PHE A 260 5.33 -8.81 26.95
C PHE A 260 6.20 -9.53 27.98
N LYS A 261 5.91 -10.79 28.30
CA LYS A 261 6.71 -11.60 29.24
C LYS A 261 8.19 -11.73 28.83
N LYS A 262 8.47 -11.87 27.53
CA LYS A 262 9.83 -11.93 27.01
C LYS A 262 10.58 -10.60 27.22
N TYR A 263 9.97 -9.49 26.84
CA TYR A 263 10.63 -8.18 26.83
C TYR A 263 10.62 -7.47 28.19
N SER A 264 9.65 -7.75 29.07
CA SER A 264 9.62 -7.22 30.44
C SER A 264 10.72 -7.82 31.32
N ALA A 265 11.14 -9.04 31.03
CA ALA A 265 12.25 -9.72 31.69
C ALA A 265 13.64 -9.24 31.21
N HIS A 266 13.72 -8.40 30.17
CA HIS A 266 14.99 -7.88 29.68
C HIS A 266 15.61 -6.90 30.70
N PRO A 267 16.94 -6.92 30.94
CA PRO A 267 17.58 -6.05 31.93
C PRO A 267 17.28 -4.55 31.68
N ASP A 268 17.28 -4.13 30.42
CA ASP A 268 17.01 -2.73 30.05
C ASP A 268 15.56 -2.30 30.32
N ALA A 269 14.61 -3.23 30.40
CA ALA A 269 13.20 -2.91 30.64
C ALA A 269 13.01 -2.19 31.99
N GLN A 270 13.74 -2.64 33.02
CA GLN A 270 13.72 -2.01 34.33
C GLN A 270 14.44 -0.65 34.32
N ALA A 271 15.46 -0.47 33.47
CA ALA A 271 16.11 0.82 33.31
C ALA A 271 15.15 1.85 32.70
N TRP A 272 14.33 1.46 31.71
CA TRP A 272 13.27 2.31 31.16
C TRP A 272 12.26 2.75 32.20
N LEU A 273 11.79 1.81 33.04
CA LEU A 273 10.83 2.13 34.09
C LEU A 273 11.41 3.04 35.18
N ARG A 274 12.68 2.83 35.55
CA ARG A 274 13.37 3.71 36.52
C ARG A 274 13.49 5.14 36.00
N LYS A 275 13.81 5.29 34.71
CA LYS A 275 13.94 6.58 34.03
C LYS A 275 12.59 7.27 33.82
N HIS A 276 11.56 6.51 33.46
CA HIS A 276 10.23 7.00 33.16
C HIS A 276 9.18 6.27 34.01
N PRO A 277 8.89 6.75 35.23
CA PRO A 277 7.93 6.11 36.14
C PRO A 277 6.48 6.12 35.64
N TYR A 278 6.12 7.08 34.78
CA TYR A 278 4.80 7.16 34.19
C TYR A 278 4.71 6.28 32.93
N PRO A 279 3.77 5.32 32.86
CA PRO A 279 3.63 4.43 31.70
C PRO A 279 3.57 5.16 30.35
N ARG A 280 2.82 6.27 30.29
CA ARG A 280 2.64 7.05 29.06
C ARG A 280 3.94 7.77 28.63
N THR A 281 4.72 8.31 29.58
CA THR A 281 6.00 8.96 29.25
C THR A 281 7.02 7.93 28.81
N MET A 282 7.06 6.77 29.49
CA MET A 282 7.90 5.63 29.11
C MET A 282 7.58 5.15 27.70
N LEU A 283 6.31 4.85 27.42
CA LEU A 283 5.89 4.36 26.10
C LEU A 283 6.09 5.41 25.00
N PHE A 284 5.90 6.69 25.31
CA PHE A 284 6.21 7.77 24.37
C PHE A 284 7.71 7.83 24.05
N ALA A 285 8.58 7.76 25.05
CA ALA A 285 10.03 7.75 24.86
C ALA A 285 10.50 6.50 24.10
N MET A 286 9.95 5.33 24.43
CA MET A 286 10.20 4.08 23.71
C MET A 286 9.74 4.18 22.25
N HIS A 287 8.56 4.73 21.98
CA HIS A 287 8.05 4.92 20.62
C HIS A 287 8.89 5.89 19.79
N LYS A 288 9.32 7.00 20.39
CA LYS A 288 10.24 7.99 19.79
C LYS A 288 11.56 7.33 19.38
N LEU A 289 12.13 6.47 20.23
CA LEU A 289 13.36 5.73 19.92
C LEU A 289 13.13 4.62 18.87
N ALA A 290 12.06 3.83 19.02
CA ALA A 290 11.71 2.75 18.10
C ALA A 290 11.36 3.26 16.69
N SER A 291 10.90 4.52 16.59
CA SER A 291 10.64 5.18 15.30
C SER A 291 11.91 5.59 14.56
N LYS A 292 13.07 5.65 15.23
CA LYS A 292 14.37 5.93 14.58
C LYS A 292 14.90 4.72 13.82
N SER A 293 14.65 3.50 14.29
CA SER A 293 15.10 2.26 13.64
C SER A 293 14.18 1.80 12.49
N GLY A 294 12.98 2.37 12.37
CA GLY A 294 12.07 2.13 11.26
C GLY A 294 10.74 2.86 11.42
N LYS A 295 9.99 3.01 10.33
CA LYS A 295 8.68 3.68 10.36
C LYS A 295 7.71 2.94 11.30
N LEU A 296 7.13 3.65 12.26
CA LEU A 296 6.12 3.15 13.20
C LEU A 296 4.98 4.19 13.36
N PRO A 297 4.22 4.46 12.28
CA PRO A 297 3.16 5.45 12.32
C PRO A 297 2.00 4.96 13.18
N SER A 298 1.28 5.91 13.80
CA SER A 298 0.10 5.61 14.62
C SER A 298 -1.06 4.95 13.86
N SER A 299 -1.02 4.94 12.53
CA SER A 299 -1.97 4.19 11.70
C SER A 299 -1.89 2.68 11.96
N GLN A 300 -0.73 2.15 12.37
CA GLN A 300 -0.56 0.72 12.67
C GLN A 300 -1.25 0.26 13.96
N PHE A 301 -1.69 1.21 14.80
CA PHE A 301 -2.40 0.94 16.05
C PHE A 301 -3.59 1.89 16.20
N ARG A 302 -4.32 2.13 15.10
CA ARG A 302 -5.47 3.06 15.06
C ARG A 302 -6.57 2.68 16.06
N TRP A 303 -6.70 1.40 16.39
CA TRP A 303 -7.63 0.90 17.41
C TRP A 303 -7.37 1.45 18.80
N LEU A 304 -6.14 1.84 19.10
CA LEU A 304 -5.76 2.35 20.42
C LEU A 304 -6.52 3.63 20.76
N LYS A 305 -6.86 4.48 19.78
CA LYS A 305 -7.59 5.73 20.01
C LYS A 305 -8.91 5.53 20.78
N GLY A 306 -9.63 4.45 20.48
CA GLY A 306 -10.91 4.15 21.13
C GLY A 306 -10.79 3.42 22.46
N MET A 307 -9.67 2.74 22.72
CA MET A 307 -9.42 2.03 23.98
C MET A 307 -8.69 2.91 25.01
N ASP A 308 -7.71 3.67 24.56
CA ASP A 308 -6.92 4.61 25.35
C ASP A 308 -6.54 5.82 24.48
N ARG A 309 -7.43 6.82 24.51
CA ARG A 309 -7.28 8.07 23.76
C ARG A 309 -5.98 8.80 24.13
N ASN A 310 -5.63 8.80 25.42
CA ASN A 310 -4.49 9.56 25.91
C ASN A 310 -3.19 8.93 25.41
N LEU A 311 -3.04 7.61 25.59
CA LEU A 311 -1.88 6.90 25.07
C LEU A 311 -1.80 7.01 23.54
N PHE A 312 -2.93 6.91 22.82
CA PHE A 312 -2.92 7.08 21.35
C PHE A 312 -2.36 8.43 20.93
N TYR A 313 -2.83 9.54 21.52
CA TYR A 313 -2.32 10.86 21.16
C TYR A 313 -0.88 11.07 21.61
N ALA A 314 -0.46 10.51 22.74
CA ALA A 314 0.94 10.58 23.19
C ALA A 314 1.86 9.97 22.13
N LEU A 315 1.49 8.78 21.64
CA LEU A 315 2.22 8.09 20.56
C LEU A 315 2.05 8.77 19.19
N ASN A 316 0.96 9.50 18.96
CA ASN A 316 0.71 10.25 17.73
C ASN A 316 1.63 11.49 17.59
N ILE A 317 2.11 12.04 18.71
CA ILE A 317 3.12 13.11 18.69
C ILE A 317 4.33 12.63 17.87
N GLY A 318 4.80 11.40 18.11
CA GLY A 318 5.93 10.81 17.40
C GLY A 318 7.18 11.71 17.47
N LEU A 319 7.57 12.30 16.32
CA LEU A 319 8.70 13.22 16.19
C LEU A 319 8.28 14.69 16.01
N ARG A 320 7.01 15.03 16.28
CA ARG A 320 6.53 16.41 16.23
C ARG A 320 7.20 17.24 17.33
N LYS A 321 7.35 18.55 17.05
CA LYS A 321 7.94 19.52 17.99
C LYS A 321 6.93 20.11 18.97
N ALA A 322 5.64 20.02 18.66
CA ALA A 322 4.55 20.54 19.48
C ALA A 322 3.53 19.42 19.75
N PRO A 323 3.16 19.19 21.03
CA PRO A 323 2.17 18.19 21.40
C PRO A 323 0.73 18.69 21.17
N PHE A 324 -0.22 17.76 21.23
CA PHE A 324 -1.64 18.09 21.41
C PHE A 324 -1.88 18.48 22.87
N LEU A 325 -2.91 19.32 23.12
CA LEU A 325 -3.26 19.78 24.47
C LEU A 325 -3.33 18.63 25.48
N GLU A 326 -4.10 17.59 25.13
CA GLU A 326 -4.38 16.42 25.97
C GLU A 326 -3.08 15.68 26.38
N GLN A 327 -1.96 15.92 25.68
CA GLN A 327 -0.69 15.21 25.86
C GLN A 327 0.50 16.16 26.11
N CYS A 328 0.25 17.45 26.34
CA CYS A 328 1.30 18.41 26.67
C CYS A 328 2.08 17.97 27.90
N ALA A 329 1.39 17.53 28.95
CA ALA A 329 2.00 17.04 30.18
C ALA A 329 2.92 15.84 29.93
N VAL A 330 2.46 14.82 29.19
CA VAL A 330 3.26 13.65 28.84
C VAL A 330 4.51 14.04 28.05
N PHE A 331 4.36 14.98 27.12
CA PHE A 331 5.45 15.47 26.29
C PHE A 331 6.52 16.24 27.08
N THR A 332 6.13 17.12 27.99
CA THR A 332 7.06 17.91 28.82
C THR A 332 7.69 17.05 29.91
N GLN A 333 6.89 16.23 30.60
CA GLN A 333 7.37 15.32 31.64
C GLN A 333 8.43 14.37 31.08
N MET A 334 8.20 13.77 29.90
CA MET A 334 9.19 12.89 29.27
C MET A 334 10.51 13.61 28.98
N GLN A 335 10.46 14.88 28.53
CA GLN A 335 11.67 15.67 28.28
C GLN A 335 12.42 16.02 29.56
N TRP A 336 11.71 16.38 30.62
CA TRP A 336 12.30 16.62 31.93
C TRP A 336 12.91 15.35 32.52
N GLU A 337 12.26 14.20 32.36
CA GLU A 337 12.79 12.88 32.75
C GLU A 337 14.06 12.54 31.95
N GLU A 338 14.06 12.77 30.63
CA GLU A 338 15.27 12.60 29.78
C GLU A 338 16.40 13.53 30.22
N PHE A 339 16.09 14.79 30.53
CA PHE A 339 17.07 15.79 30.95
C PHE A 339 17.66 15.48 32.33
N ALA A 340 16.81 15.19 33.32
CA ALA A 340 17.24 14.88 34.68
C ALA A 340 18.19 13.68 34.69
N GLU A 341 17.84 12.60 33.99
CA GLU A 341 18.68 11.41 33.87
C GLU A 341 20.05 11.74 33.27
N ASN A 342 20.11 12.55 32.20
CA ASN A 342 21.36 12.93 31.55
C ASN A 342 22.31 13.74 32.45
N VAL A 343 21.76 14.46 33.44
CA VAL A 343 22.52 15.24 34.42
C VAL A 343 22.77 14.45 35.71
N GLY A 344 22.26 13.21 35.80
CA GLY A 344 22.44 12.33 36.97
C GLY A 344 21.45 12.58 38.11
N TYR A 345 20.31 13.21 37.82
CA TYR A 345 19.22 13.45 38.77
C TYR A 345 17.98 12.65 38.42
N ARG A 346 17.07 12.51 39.38
CA ARG A 346 15.76 11.90 39.18
C ARG A 346 14.69 12.85 39.69
N LEU A 347 13.63 12.99 38.90
CA LEU A 347 12.46 13.78 39.30
C LEU A 347 11.67 13.04 40.39
N THR A 348 11.32 13.76 41.44
CA THR A 348 10.43 13.28 42.51
C THR A 348 8.98 13.67 42.27
N GLU A 349 8.76 14.74 41.52
CA GLU A 349 7.45 15.33 41.25
C GLU A 349 7.27 15.62 39.75
N PRO A 350 6.02 15.69 39.25
CA PRO A 350 5.75 16.08 37.86
C PRO A 350 6.26 17.49 37.53
N CYS A 351 6.98 17.63 36.42
CA CYS A 351 7.43 18.90 35.87
C CYS A 351 6.60 19.26 34.62
N ILE A 352 5.52 20.03 34.83
CA ILE A 352 4.56 20.39 33.78
C ILE A 352 4.44 21.90 33.53
N GLU A 353 5.26 22.73 34.17
CA GLU A 353 5.21 24.19 34.03
C GLU A 353 5.32 24.65 32.56
N ASP A 354 6.21 24.02 31.78
CA ASP A 354 6.35 24.33 30.35
C ASP A 354 5.07 24.05 29.54
N ALA A 355 4.28 23.05 29.95
CA ALA A 355 3.01 22.72 29.32
C ALA A 355 1.97 23.81 29.62
N ILE A 356 1.91 24.26 30.88
CA ILE A 356 1.03 25.35 31.32
C ILE A 356 1.40 26.65 30.58
N ASP A 357 2.69 26.98 30.52
CA ASP A 357 3.21 28.12 29.78
C ASP A 357 2.85 28.06 28.28
N GLY A 358 2.93 26.86 27.68
CA GLY A 358 2.55 26.64 26.30
C GLY A 358 1.07 26.94 26.04
N VAL A 359 0.19 26.48 26.94
CA VAL A 359 -1.26 26.76 26.87
C VAL A 359 -1.55 28.24 27.10
N GLU A 360 -0.95 28.85 28.12
CA GLU A 360 -1.12 30.28 28.43
C GLU A 360 -0.70 31.16 27.24
N LYS A 361 0.47 30.89 26.65
CA LYS A 361 0.95 31.61 25.45
C LYS A 361 0.00 31.44 24.26
N TYR A 362 -0.56 30.26 24.08
CA TYR A 362 -1.53 30.01 23.00
C TYR A 362 -2.84 30.78 23.25
N LEU A 363 -3.39 30.74 24.47
CA LEU A 363 -4.61 31.48 24.83
C LEU A 363 -4.40 33.01 24.76
N ALA A 364 -3.23 33.50 25.15
CA ALA A 364 -2.87 34.90 25.03
C ALA A 364 -2.76 35.36 23.56
N LYS A 365 -2.29 34.48 22.67
CA LYS A 365 -2.29 34.74 21.23
C LYS A 365 -3.71 34.91 20.67
N LEU A 366 -4.69 34.20 21.23
CA LEU A 366 -6.10 34.32 20.86
C LEU A 366 -6.81 35.52 21.52
N GLY A 367 -6.15 36.23 22.45
CA GLY A 367 -6.75 37.33 23.19
C GLY A 367 -7.70 36.90 24.32
N LEU A 368 -7.68 35.61 24.69
CA LEU A 368 -8.50 35.07 25.78
C LEU A 368 -7.87 35.32 27.16
N VAL A 369 -6.54 35.37 27.19
CA VAL A 369 -5.72 35.65 28.39
C VAL A 369 -4.85 36.88 28.12
N ALA A 370 -4.62 37.72 29.11
CA ALA A 370 -3.72 38.87 29.00
C ALA A 370 -2.29 38.42 28.67
N ARG A 371 -1.59 39.17 27.81
CA ARG A 371 -0.18 38.87 27.55
C ARG A 371 0.65 39.17 28.79
N GLN A 372 1.59 38.29 29.11
CA GLN A 372 2.55 38.54 30.19
C GLN A 372 3.26 39.89 29.94
N GLY A 373 2.99 40.89 30.80
CA GLY A 373 3.58 42.22 30.75
C GLY A 373 2.68 43.37 30.28
N GLU A 374 1.42 43.12 29.89
CA GLU A 374 0.46 44.21 29.62
C GLU A 374 -0.20 44.69 30.93
N PRO A 375 -0.15 46.00 31.26
CA PRO A 375 -0.90 46.55 32.39
C PRO A 375 -2.41 46.50 32.11
N GLN A 376 -3.17 46.26 33.19
CA GLN A 376 -4.63 46.14 33.17
C GLN A 376 -5.36 47.39 32.65
#